data_AF-A0A7W1N9A5-F1
#
_entry.id   AF-A0A7W1N9A5-F1
#
_cell.length_a   1.000
_cell.length_b   1.000
_cell.length_c   1.000
_cell.angle_alpha   90.00
_cell.angle_beta   90.00
_cell.angle_gamma   90.00
#
_symmetry.space_group_name_H-M   'P 1'
#
loop_
_entity.id
_entity.type
_entity.pdbx_description
1 polymer ?
#
loop_
_entity_poly.entity_id
_entity_poly.type
_entity_poly.pdbx_seq_one_letter_code
_entity_poly.pdbx_strand_id
1 'polypeptide(L)' 'MHGYEAPVIVRGEGCYLWDDAGKRYLDALAGLFSVNIGYSYGEEIGQASLEQMRELPFYTNWS' A
#
# COMPACT_ATOMS: atom_id res chain seq x y z
N MET A 1 10.94 18.99 -25.09
CA MET A 1 10.26 17.72 -24.87
C MET A 1 10.08 17.57 -23.38
N HIS A 2 8.86 17.75 -22.86
CA HIS A 2 8.60 17.50 -21.43
C HIS A 2 8.53 15.99 -21.27
N GLY A 3 9.51 15.39 -20.60
CA GLY A 3 9.49 13.98 -20.26
C GLY A 3 8.26 13.67 -19.42
N TYR A 4 7.59 12.57 -19.72
CA TYR A 4 6.51 12.08 -18.88
C TYR A 4 7.15 11.51 -17.62
N GLU A 5 7.20 12.31 -16.54
CA GLU A 5 7.59 11.80 -15.22
C GLU A 5 6.47 10.93 -14.66
N ALA A 6 6.86 9.84 -14.00
CA ALA A 6 5.90 8.99 -13.31
C ALA A 6 5.31 9.76 -12.12
N PRO A 7 3.98 9.69 -11.90
CA PRO A 7 3.37 10.37 -10.76
C PRO A 7 3.87 9.76 -9.44
N VAL A 8 4.12 10.62 -8.44
CA VAL A 8 4.45 10.17 -7.09
C VAL A 8 3.15 9.95 -6.33
N ILE A 9 2.79 8.69 -6.06
CA ILE A 9 1.57 8.35 -5.33
C ILE A 9 1.78 8.50 -3.82
N VAL A 10 0.92 9.28 -3.14
CA VAL A 10 1.08 9.66 -1.73
C VAL A 10 -0.08 9.25 -0.83
N ARG A 11 -1.23 8.89 -1.38
CA ARG A 11 -2.41 8.45 -0.62
C ARG A 11 -3.21 7.40 -1.40
N GLY A 12 -3.85 6.48 -0.67
CA GLY A 12 -4.88 5.60 -1.20
C GLY A 12 -6.09 5.49 -0.27
N GLU A 13 -7.26 5.15 -0.83
CA GLU A 13 -8.52 4.90 -0.11
C GLU A 13 -9.44 4.06 -1.00
N GLY A 14 -9.94 2.93 -0.49
CA GLY A 14 -10.67 1.97 -1.31
C GLY A 14 -9.84 1.52 -2.51
N CYS A 15 -10.40 1.66 -3.72
CA CYS A 15 -9.71 1.39 -4.99
C CYS A 15 -9.11 2.65 -5.66
N TYR A 16 -8.96 3.75 -4.93
CA TYR A 16 -8.45 5.01 -5.47
C TYR A 16 -7.06 5.33 -4.92
N LEU A 17 -6.27 6.01 -5.76
CA LEU A 17 -4.94 6.55 -5.45
C LEU A 17 -4.93 8.06 -5.71
N TRP A 18 -4.06 8.78 -5.01
CA TRP A 18 -3.78 10.20 -5.22
C TRP A 18 -2.29 10.42 -5.39
N ASP A 19 -1.92 11.19 -6.41
CA ASP A 19 -0.55 11.70 -6.54
C ASP A 19 -0.30 12.92 -5.63
N ASP A 20 0.95 13.33 -5.56
CA ASP A 20 1.42 14.50 -4.81
C ASP A 20 0.83 15.84 -5.30
N ALA A 21 0.32 15.88 -6.54
CA ALA A 21 -0.45 16.99 -7.09
C ALA A 21 -1.96 16.92 -6.74
N GLY A 22 -2.40 15.88 -6.01
CA GLY A 22 -3.79 15.70 -5.59
C GLY A 22 -4.73 15.12 -6.65
N LYS A 23 -4.21 14.70 -7.81
CA LYS A 23 -5.02 14.05 -8.84
C LYS A 23 -5.37 12.63 -8.41
N ARG A 24 -6.65 12.28 -8.57
CA ARG A 24 -7.19 10.97 -8.21
C ARG A 24 -7.16 10.00 -9.40
N TYR A 25 -6.78 8.76 -9.13
CA TYR A 25 -6.72 7.66 -10.08
C TYR A 25 -7.54 6.49 -9.57
N LEU A 26 -8.24 5.79 -10.48
CA LEU A 26 -8.78 4.47 -10.20
C LEU A 26 -7.66 3.45 -10.35
N ASP A 27 -7.39 2.69 -9.31
CA ASP A 27 -6.53 1.52 -9.38
C ASP A 27 -7.38 0.31 -9.80
N ALA A 28 -7.39 0.04 -11.11
CA ALA A 28 -8.12 -1.06 -11.71
C ALA A 28 -7.34 -2.40 -11.69
N LEU A 29 -6.15 -2.44 -11.09
CA LEU A 29 -5.28 -3.63 -11.04
C LEU A 29 -4.96 -4.08 -9.62
N ALA A 30 -5.45 -3.38 -8.60
CA ALA A 30 -5.06 -3.60 -7.20
C ALA A 30 -3.53 -3.55 -7.04
N GLY A 31 -2.90 -2.49 -7.57
CA GLY A 31 -1.47 -2.35 -7.73
C GLY A 31 -0.95 -3.30 -8.79
N LEU A 32 -0.06 -4.22 -8.40
CA LEU A 32 0.31 -5.38 -9.21
C LEU A 32 -0.42 -6.61 -8.67
N PHE A 33 -1.75 -6.61 -8.76
CA PHE A 33 -2.62 -7.73 -8.36
C PHE A 33 -2.50 -8.13 -6.87
N SER A 34 -2.16 -7.17 -6.00
CA SER A 34 -1.76 -7.42 -4.61
C SER A 34 -2.68 -6.76 -3.57
N VAL A 35 -3.29 -5.63 -3.89
CA VAL A 35 -4.03 -4.79 -2.92
C VAL A 35 -5.53 -5.12 -2.94
N ASN A 36 -5.88 -6.40 -2.72
CA ASN A 36 -7.23 -6.91 -2.95
C ASN A 36 -8.30 -6.32 -2.02
N ILE A 37 -7.91 -5.89 -0.81
CA ILE A 37 -8.80 -5.24 0.16
C ILE A 37 -8.79 -3.71 0.05
N GLY A 38 -8.10 -3.16 -0.95
CA GLY A 38 -7.93 -1.72 -1.12
C GLY A 38 -6.99 -1.08 -0.10
N TYR A 39 -6.89 0.24 -0.17
CA TYR A 39 -5.88 1.04 0.53
C TYR A 39 -6.33 1.60 1.89
N SER A 40 -7.52 1.22 2.39
CA SER A 40 -8.12 1.85 3.58
C SER A 40 -7.65 1.29 4.93
N TYR A 41 -6.99 0.13 4.95
CA TYR A 41 -6.69 -0.63 6.19
C TYR A 41 -5.24 -0.51 6.66
N GLY A 42 -4.56 0.57 6.28
CA GLY A 42 -3.15 0.77 6.62
C GLY A 42 -2.89 0.86 8.13
N GLU A 43 -3.81 1.45 8.88
CA GLU A 43 -3.70 1.58 10.34
C GLU A 43 -3.80 0.20 11.02
N GLU A 44 -4.84 -0.57 10.72
CA GLU A 44 -5.09 -1.88 11.31
C GLU A 44 -3.98 -2.88 10.97
N ILE A 45 -3.55 -2.93 9.71
CA ILE A 45 -2.48 -3.82 9.25
C ILE A 45 -1.12 -3.36 9.80
N GLY A 46 -0.88 -2.05 9.83
CA GLY A 46 0.34 -1.46 10.35
C GLY A 46 0.52 -1.75 11.83
N GLN A 47 -0.54 -1.59 12.62
CA GLN A 47 -0.53 -1.89 14.05
C GLN A 47 -0.30 -3.39 14.32
N ALA A 48 -1.01 -4.27 13.63
CA ALA A 48 -0.81 -5.72 13.75
C ALA A 48 0.63 -6.14 13.38
N SER A 49 1.18 -5.52 12.33
CA SER A 49 2.56 -5.76 11.89
C SER A 49 3.56 -5.25 12.92
N LEU A 50 3.37 -4.06 13.47
CA LEU A 50 4.22 -3.48 14.52
C LEU A 50 4.24 -4.35 15.79
N GLU A 51 3.06 -4.79 16.23
CA GLU A 51 2.92 -5.66 17.40
C GLU A 51 3.69 -6.98 17.20
N GLN A 52 3.49 -7.66 16.07
CA GLN A 52 4.18 -8.91 15.80
C GLN A 52 5.70 -8.74 15.66
N MET A 53 6.14 -7.66 14.99
CA MET A 53 7.57 -7.39 14.81
C MET A 53 8.29 -7.08 16.13
N ARG A 54 7.58 -6.53 17.12
CA ARG A 54 8.11 -6.34 18.48
C ARG A 54 8.24 -7.64 19.26
N GLU A 55 7.27 -8.55 19.11
CA GLU A 55 7.25 -9.83 19.81
C GLU A 55 8.23 -10.84 19.19
N LEU A 56 8.09 -11.09 17.89
CA LEU A 56 8.92 -12.04 17.15
C LEU A 56 8.90 -11.69 15.66
N PRO A 57 9.95 -11.07 15.11
CA PRO A 57 9.97 -10.67 13.70
C PRO A 57 10.15 -11.85 12.76
N PHE A 58 10.82 -12.91 13.21
CA PHE A 58 11.06 -14.11 12.41
C PHE A 58 11.47 -15.29 13.29
N TYR A 59 10.98 -16.48 12.96
CA TYR A 59 11.49 -17.76 13.44
C TYR A 59 11.29 -18.79 12.33
N THR A 60 12.19 -19.76 12.19
CA THR A 60 12.03 -20.83 11.20
C THR A 60 11.30 -22.02 11.79
N ASN A 61 10.23 -22.47 11.15
CA ASN A 61 9.40 -23.58 11.60
C ASN A 61 9.87 -24.94 11.02
N TRP A 62 11.13 -25.33 11.23
CA TRP A 62 11.66 -26.64 10.79
C TRP A 62 10.99 -27.80 11.55
N SER A 63 9.74 -28.10 11.21
CA SER A 63 8.91 -29.19 11.71
C SER A 63 8.06 -29.73 10.59
#